data_AF-A0A0B6Y011-F1
#
_entry.id   AF-A0A0B6Y011-F1
#
_cell.length_a   1.000
_cell.length_b   1.000
_cell.length_c   1.000
_cell.angle_alpha   90.00
_cell.angle_beta   90.00
_cell.angle_gamma   90.00
#
_symmetry.space_group_name_H-M   'P 1'
#
loop_
_entity.id
_entity.type
_entity.pdbx_description
1 polymer ?
#
loop_
_entity_poly.entity_id
_entity_poly.type
_entity_poly.pdbx_seq_one_letter_code
_entity_poly.pdbx_strand_id
1 'polypeptide(L)'
;RKFQKRKPFSNEEIDELCCEIENAVMTKKTRLQSYIAKERIKHNAPSIEFLVPEQIRNKDQTKTKTPVYLWVNQMKTTLEDTIAELEDEGFMRLLSAEDISEQTERVYQIDTHCSDLLVFPPHLDMYFKDTKWLKMGHLVQQDKSSCLA
;
A
#
# COMPACT_ATOMS: atom_id res chain seq x y z
N ARG A 1 -17.28 -5.51 -11.58
CA ARG A 1 -16.13 -6.13 -12.27
C ARG A 1 -16.55 -7.49 -12.85
N LYS A 2 -16.10 -7.86 -14.05
CA LYS A 2 -16.34 -9.19 -14.66
C LYS A 2 -15.13 -10.08 -14.35
N PHE A 3 -15.35 -11.37 -14.10
CA PHE A 3 -14.26 -12.35 -14.06
C PHE A 3 -13.59 -12.40 -15.44
N GLN A 4 -12.35 -11.96 -15.53
CA GLN A 4 -11.56 -11.92 -16.76
C GLN A 4 -10.33 -12.79 -16.56
N LYS A 5 -9.92 -13.47 -17.64
CA LYS A 5 -8.66 -14.23 -17.63
C LYS A 5 -7.51 -13.23 -17.56
N ARG A 6 -6.50 -13.54 -16.76
CA ARG A 6 -5.26 -12.78 -16.69
C ARG A 6 -4.58 -12.75 -18.05
N LYS A 7 -3.89 -11.65 -18.35
CA LYS A 7 -2.96 -11.58 -19.48
C LYS A 7 -1.56 -11.55 -18.88
N PRO A 8 -0.71 -12.57 -19.15
CA PRO A 8 0.67 -12.57 -18.69
C PRO A 8 1.43 -11.34 -19.20
N PHE A 9 2.42 -10.87 -18.44
CA PHE A 9 3.32 -9.84 -18.93
C PHE A 9 4.33 -10.42 -19.93
N SER A 10 4.94 -9.57 -20.76
CA SER A 10 5.85 -10.00 -21.84
C SER A 10 7.11 -10.72 -21.37
N ASN A 11 7.54 -10.51 -20.13
CA ASN A 11 8.74 -11.04 -19.51
C ASN A 11 8.45 -11.98 -18.33
N GLU A 12 7.21 -12.43 -18.19
CA GLU A 12 6.79 -13.27 -17.09
C GLU A 12 7.10 -14.74 -17.37
N GLU A 13 7.81 -15.39 -16.46
CA GLU A 13 7.97 -16.84 -16.48
C GLU A 13 6.64 -17.49 -16.05
N ILE A 14 6.04 -18.22 -16.98
CA ILE A 14 4.71 -18.80 -16.79
C ILE A 14 4.85 -20.16 -16.10
N ASP A 15 4.40 -20.25 -14.85
CA ASP A 15 4.24 -21.51 -14.16
C ASP A 15 3.05 -22.31 -14.74
N GLU A 16 3.33 -23.55 -15.18
CA GLU A 16 2.36 -24.47 -15.76
C GLU A 16 1.22 -24.82 -14.79
N LEU A 17 1.52 -25.01 -13.50
CA LEU A 17 0.53 -25.33 -12.48
C LEU A 17 -0.43 -24.15 -12.28
N CYS A 18 0.13 -22.93 -12.23
CA CYS A 18 -0.66 -21.71 -12.14
C CYS A 18 -1.60 -21.57 -13.36
N CYS A 19 -1.12 -21.87 -14.56
CA CYS A 19 -1.95 -21.89 -15.77
C CYS A 19 -3.08 -22.92 -15.73
N GLU A 20 -2.81 -24.12 -15.24
CA GLU A 20 -3.82 -25.17 -15.09
C GLU A 20 -4.93 -24.73 -14.12
N ILE A 21 -4.54 -24.20 -12.95
CA ILE A 21 -5.47 -23.68 -11.94
C ILE A 21 -6.31 -22.53 -12.53
N GLU A 22 -5.68 -21.57 -13.22
CA GLU A 22 -6.38 -20.47 -13.87
C GLU A 22 -7.43 -20.97 -14.86
N ASN A 23 -7.08 -21.96 -15.69
CA ASN A 23 -8.00 -22.56 -16.65
C ASN A 23 -9.18 -23.25 -15.93
N ALA A 24 -8.91 -24.04 -14.90
CA ALA A 24 -9.94 -24.74 -14.11
C ALA A 24 -10.94 -23.75 -13.48
N VAL A 25 -10.44 -22.64 -12.91
CA VAL A 25 -11.26 -21.55 -12.36
C VAL A 25 -12.11 -20.93 -13.48
N MET A 26 -11.52 -20.66 -14.63
CA MET A 26 -12.22 -20.07 -15.77
C MET A 26 -13.33 -20.99 -16.34
N THR A 27 -13.14 -22.32 -16.33
CA THR A 27 -14.18 -23.28 -16.72
C THR A 27 -15.42 -23.18 -15.81
N LYS A 28 -15.25 -22.80 -14.54
CA LYS A 28 -16.35 -22.66 -13.57
C LYS A 28 -16.90 -21.23 -13.47
N LYS A 29 -16.43 -20.29 -14.29
CA LYS A 29 -16.78 -18.86 -14.23
C LYS A 29 -18.29 -18.59 -14.11
N THR A 30 -19.12 -19.21 -14.95
CA THR A 30 -20.58 -18.98 -14.93
C THR A 30 -21.20 -19.39 -13.59
N ARG A 31 -20.73 -20.52 -13.03
CA ARG A 31 -21.20 -21.03 -11.74
C ARG A 31 -20.73 -20.15 -10.58
N LEU A 32 -19.50 -19.65 -10.64
CA LEU A 32 -18.97 -18.71 -9.65
C LEU A 32 -19.76 -17.39 -9.69
N GLN A 33 -20.03 -16.86 -10.88
CA GLN A 33 -20.83 -15.64 -11.05
C GLN A 33 -22.25 -15.80 -10.52
N SER A 34 -22.90 -16.94 -10.78
CA SER A 34 -24.25 -17.19 -10.28
C SER A 34 -24.28 -17.35 -8.76
N TYR A 35 -23.28 -18.02 -8.18
CA TYR A 35 -23.17 -18.15 -6.72
C TYR A 35 -22.97 -16.79 -6.04
N ILE A 36 -22.05 -15.96 -6.55
CA ILE A 36 -21.82 -14.62 -6.03
C ILE A 36 -23.08 -13.74 -6.16
N ALA A 37 -23.82 -13.86 -7.26
CA ALA A 37 -25.08 -13.14 -7.43
C ALA A 37 -26.13 -13.58 -6.39
N LYS A 38 -26.25 -14.88 -6.11
CA LYS A 38 -27.13 -15.41 -5.07
C LYS A 38 -26.73 -14.91 -3.68
N GLU A 39 -25.44 -14.96 -3.34
CA GLU A 39 -24.94 -14.43 -2.07
C GLU A 39 -25.20 -12.92 -1.95
N ARG A 40 -25.04 -12.14 -3.03
CA ARG A 40 -25.39 -10.72 -3.02
C ARG A 40 -26.85 -10.46 -2.69
N ILE A 41 -27.77 -11.23 -3.29
CA ILE A 41 -29.20 -11.11 -3.01
C ILE A 41 -29.49 -11.51 -1.56
N LYS A 42 -28.94 -12.64 -1.12
CA LYS A 42 -29.11 -13.17 0.25
C LYS A 42 -28.65 -12.17 1.32
N HIS A 43 -27.55 -11.45 1.06
CA HIS A 43 -26.98 -10.45 1.97
C HIS A 43 -27.45 -9.02 1.69
N ASN A 44 -28.42 -8.81 0.79
CA ASN A 44 -28.87 -7.48 0.34
C ASN A 44 -27.70 -6.54 -0.04
N ALA A 45 -26.67 -7.10 -0.66
CA ALA A 45 -25.43 -6.41 -1.02
C ALA A 45 -25.56 -5.76 -2.42
N PRO A 46 -25.67 -4.42 -2.52
CA PRO A 46 -25.88 -3.75 -3.81
C PRO A 46 -24.69 -3.86 -4.76
N SER A 47 -23.47 -4.12 -4.26
CA SER A 47 -22.30 -4.49 -5.07
C SER A 47 -21.52 -5.64 -4.41
N ILE A 48 -20.56 -6.23 -5.11
CA ILE A 48 -19.71 -7.29 -4.55
C ILE A 48 -18.88 -6.83 -3.35
N GLU A 49 -18.56 -5.53 -3.27
CA GLU A 49 -17.77 -4.95 -2.17
C GLU A 49 -18.55 -4.98 -0.84
N PHE A 50 -19.88 -4.93 -0.91
CA PHE A 50 -20.75 -5.02 0.27
C PHE A 50 -20.89 -6.45 0.82
N LEU A 51 -20.30 -7.45 0.16
CA LEU A 51 -20.15 -8.79 0.76
C LEU A 51 -19.04 -8.82 1.82
N VAL A 52 -18.16 -7.81 1.82
CA VAL A 52 -17.09 -7.67 2.80
C VAL A 52 -17.59 -6.76 3.94
N PRO A 53 -17.21 -7.02 5.21
CA PRO A 53 -17.59 -6.18 6.34
C PRO A 53 -17.29 -4.69 6.12
N GLU A 54 -18.15 -3.82 6.66
CA GLU A 54 -18.06 -2.36 6.50
C GLU A 54 -16.70 -1.81 6.96
N GLN A 55 -16.12 -2.39 8.01
CA GLN A 55 -14.81 -2.03 8.55
C GLN A 55 -13.68 -2.23 7.55
N ILE A 56 -13.82 -3.14 6.59
CA ILE A 56 -12.83 -3.38 5.53
C ILE A 56 -13.19 -2.53 4.31
N ARG A 57 -14.47 -2.36 4.02
CA ARG A 57 -14.94 -1.55 2.89
C ARG A 57 -14.58 -0.08 3.02
N ASN A 58 -14.63 0.47 4.24
CA ASN A 58 -14.19 1.82 4.52
C ASN A 58 -12.66 1.96 4.42
N LYS A 59 -11.88 0.86 4.42
CA LYS A 59 -10.44 0.92 4.16
C LYS A 59 -10.09 1.25 2.71
N ASP A 60 -10.97 0.97 1.74
CA ASP A 60 -10.74 1.45 0.37
C ASP A 60 -10.88 2.98 0.28
N GLN A 61 -11.71 3.61 1.14
CA GLN A 61 -11.70 5.06 1.33
C GLN A 61 -10.43 5.53 2.05
N THR A 62 -9.77 4.68 2.85
CA THR A 62 -8.46 4.99 3.46
C THR A 62 -7.27 4.84 2.50
N LYS A 63 -7.46 4.49 1.22
CA LYS A 63 -6.37 4.64 0.23
C LYS A 63 -5.91 6.09 0.12
N THR A 64 -6.79 7.06 0.36
CA THR A 64 -6.42 8.48 0.45
C THR A 64 -5.77 8.85 1.79
N LYS A 65 -5.83 7.98 2.79
CA LYS A 65 -5.24 8.15 4.12
C LYS A 65 -4.03 7.23 4.36
N THR A 66 -3.51 6.54 3.34
CA THR A 66 -2.36 5.66 3.56
C THR A 66 -1.12 6.51 3.80
N PRO A 67 -0.41 6.35 4.95
CA PRO A 67 0.82 7.08 5.20
C PRO A 67 1.85 6.84 4.12
N VAL A 68 2.74 7.81 3.93
CA VAL A 68 3.89 7.66 3.04
C VAL A 68 4.99 6.97 3.82
N TYR A 69 5.41 5.81 3.32
CA TYR A 69 6.46 4.98 3.91
C TYR A 69 7.75 5.15 3.10
N LEU A 70 8.78 5.71 3.74
CA LEU A 70 10.09 5.95 3.14
C LEU A 70 11.18 5.20 3.91
N TRP A 71 11.89 4.32 3.22
CA TRP A 71 13.04 3.59 3.75
C TRP A 71 14.31 4.40 3.61
N VAL A 72 15.07 4.48 4.70
CA VAL A 72 16.41 5.05 4.68
C VAL A 72 17.36 4.05 4.01
N ASN A 73 18.01 4.50 2.94
CA ASN A 73 19.01 3.70 2.26
C ASN A 73 20.34 3.77 3.03
N GLN A 74 20.55 2.82 3.95
CA GLN A 74 21.75 2.73 4.79
C GLN A 74 23.07 2.66 4.00
N MET A 75 23.04 2.29 2.71
CA MET A 75 24.24 2.28 1.87
C MET A 75 24.65 3.67 1.36
N LYS A 76 23.76 4.66 1.46
CA LYS A 76 23.97 6.03 0.96
C LYS A 76 23.91 7.10 2.05
N THR A 77 23.10 6.89 3.09
CA THR A 77 22.89 7.82 4.18
C THR A 77 22.61 7.05 5.47
N THR A 78 22.74 7.70 6.62
CA THR A 78 22.33 7.12 7.92
C THR A 78 20.96 7.64 8.32
N LEU A 79 20.32 6.97 9.28
CA LEU A 79 19.04 7.42 9.84
C LEU A 79 19.20 8.78 10.51
N GLU A 80 20.28 8.96 11.26
CA GLU A 80 20.61 10.16 12.01
C GLU A 80 20.83 11.36 11.08
N ASP A 81 21.61 11.17 10.01
CA ASP A 81 21.84 12.23 9.01
C ASP A 81 20.54 12.62 8.31
N THR A 82 19.72 11.63 7.98
CA THR A 82 18.42 11.86 7.34
C THR A 82 17.46 12.61 8.27
N ILE A 83 17.44 12.27 9.57
CA ILE A 83 16.66 12.99 10.59
C ILE A 83 17.14 14.43 10.72
N ALA A 84 18.46 14.65 10.78
CA ALA A 84 19.01 15.99 10.89
C ALA A 84 18.65 16.86 9.67
N GLU A 85 18.70 16.30 8.46
CA GLU A 85 18.26 16.99 7.24
C GLU A 85 16.76 17.31 7.24
N LEU A 86 15.92 16.38 7.72
CA LEU A 86 14.48 16.60 7.83
C LEU A 86 14.16 17.72 8.83
N GLU A 87 14.82 17.73 9.98
CA GLU A 87 14.63 18.76 11.01
C GLU A 87 15.11 20.15 10.52
N ASP A 88 16.19 20.21 9.74
CA ASP A 88 16.65 21.45 9.08
C ASP A 88 15.65 21.97 8.03
N GLU A 89 14.98 21.07 7.31
CA GLU A 89 13.87 21.43 6.38
C GLU A 89 12.54 21.75 7.10
N GLY A 90 12.54 21.73 8.44
CA GLY A 90 11.41 22.11 9.28
C GLY A 90 10.41 20.99 9.54
N PHE A 91 10.81 19.73 9.39
CA PHE A 91 10.01 18.60 9.82
C PHE A 91 10.13 18.38 11.33
N MET A 92 9.02 18.03 11.97
CA MET A 92 8.99 17.75 13.41
C MET A 92 8.77 16.26 13.67
N ARG A 93 9.51 15.72 14.65
CA ARG A 93 9.33 14.33 15.07
C ARG A 93 8.08 14.17 15.94
N LEU A 94 7.19 13.27 15.55
CA LEU A 94 6.05 12.86 16.36
C LEU A 94 6.47 11.69 17.28
N LEU A 95 6.32 11.87 18.60
CA LEU A 95 6.68 10.88 19.61
C LEU A 95 5.49 10.04 20.10
N SER A 96 4.26 10.47 19.84
CA SER A 96 3.05 9.76 20.26
C SER A 96 2.58 8.75 19.22
N ALA A 97 1.83 7.74 19.65
CA ALA A 97 1.13 6.80 18.77
C ALA A 97 -0.11 7.42 18.09
N GLU A 98 -0.09 8.74 17.87
CA GLU A 98 -1.15 9.44 17.16
C GLU A 98 -1.15 9.04 15.69
N ASP A 99 -2.33 9.03 15.09
CA ASP A 99 -2.48 8.64 13.71
C ASP A 99 -1.87 9.71 12.79
N ILE A 100 -0.66 9.45 12.31
CA ILE A 100 0.08 10.32 11.38
C ILE A 100 -0.69 10.55 10.07
N SER A 101 -1.66 9.70 9.74
CA SER A 101 -2.46 9.85 8.52
C SER A 101 -3.39 11.07 8.52
N GLU A 102 -3.70 11.61 9.71
CA GLU A 102 -4.62 12.75 9.86
C GLU A 102 -3.88 14.08 10.07
N GLN A 103 -2.54 14.05 10.15
CA GLN A 103 -1.72 15.24 10.38
C GLN A 103 -1.58 16.08 9.12
N THR A 104 -1.75 17.40 9.26
CA THR A 104 -1.57 18.39 8.17
C THR A 104 -0.23 19.11 8.24
N GLU A 105 0.51 18.93 9.32
CA GLU A 105 1.83 19.51 9.51
C GLU A 105 2.91 18.64 8.89
N ARG A 106 4.11 19.22 8.72
CA ARG A 106 5.30 18.48 8.28
C ARG A 106 5.87 17.70 9.44
N VAL A 107 5.25 16.55 9.73
CA VAL A 107 5.68 15.65 10.80
C VAL A 107 6.18 14.34 10.24
N TYR A 108 7.03 13.68 11.00
CA TYR A 108 7.50 12.32 10.70
C TYR A 108 7.51 11.45 11.95
N GLN A 109 7.37 10.15 11.75
CA GLN A 109 7.49 9.15 12.81
C GLN A 109 8.44 8.04 12.36
N ILE A 110 9.22 7.49 13.30
CA ILE A 110 10.03 6.28 13.07
C ILE A 110 9.15 5.07 13.39
N ASP A 111 9.10 4.09 12.49
CA ASP A 111 8.29 2.90 12.71
C ASP A 111 8.81 2.08 13.90
N THR A 112 7.89 1.55 14.71
CA THR A 112 8.23 0.77 15.90
C THR A 112 8.81 -0.60 15.58
N HIS A 113 8.48 -1.16 14.40
CA HIS A 113 8.91 -2.50 14.00
C HIS A 113 10.11 -2.48 13.06
N CYS A 114 10.36 -1.35 12.39
CA CYS A 114 11.40 -1.21 11.37
C CYS A 114 12.17 0.09 11.64
N SER A 115 13.39 -0.01 12.16
CA SER A 115 14.21 1.16 12.57
C SER A 115 14.53 2.12 11.43
N ASP A 116 14.60 1.61 10.20
CA ASP A 116 15.01 2.39 9.02
C ASP A 116 13.81 2.92 8.23
N LEU A 117 12.59 2.74 8.76
CA LEU A 117 11.38 3.18 8.11
C LEU A 117 10.89 4.47 8.75
N LEU A 118 10.82 5.51 7.92
CA LEU A 118 10.20 6.79 8.24
C LEU A 118 8.77 6.82 7.68
N VAL A 119 7.84 7.26 8.50
CA VAL A 119 6.42 7.36 8.18
C VAL A 119 6.05 8.84 8.14
N PHE A 120 5.31 9.23 7.10
CA PHE A 120 4.87 10.61 6.88
C PHE A 120 3.37 10.69 6.56
N PRO A 121 2.75 11.85 6.79
CA PRO A 121 1.38 12.11 6.38
C PRO A 121 1.13 11.91 4.86
N PRO A 122 -0.04 11.41 4.44
CA PRO A 122 -0.38 11.13 3.05
C PRO A 122 -0.23 12.33 2.10
N HIS A 123 -0.49 13.55 2.60
CA HIS A 123 -0.48 14.78 1.81
C HIS A 123 0.94 15.14 1.30
N LEU A 124 1.99 14.54 1.87
CA LEU A 124 3.38 14.77 1.49
C LEU A 124 3.87 13.85 0.36
N ASP A 125 3.05 12.91 -0.11
CA ASP A 125 3.43 11.96 -1.19
C ASP A 125 3.96 12.70 -2.43
N MET A 126 3.24 13.73 -2.87
CA MET A 126 3.67 14.52 -4.04
C MET A 126 4.91 15.36 -3.76
N TYR A 127 5.08 15.86 -2.53
CA TYR A 127 6.27 16.61 -2.14
C TYR A 127 7.51 15.72 -2.25
N PHE A 128 7.49 14.50 -1.69
CA PHE A 128 8.64 13.61 -1.70
C PHE A 128 9.04 13.14 -3.09
N LYS A 129 8.09 12.91 -4.00
CA LYS A 129 8.38 12.51 -5.39
C LYS A 129 9.32 13.47 -6.12
N ASP A 130 9.30 14.76 -5.76
CA ASP A 130 10.15 15.77 -6.38
C ASP A 130 11.42 16.11 -5.61
N THR A 131 11.57 15.63 -4.39
CA THR A 131 12.74 15.89 -3.54
C THR A 131 14.02 15.25 -4.05
N LYS A 132 15.15 15.86 -3.68
CA LYS A 132 16.49 15.31 -3.89
C LYS A 132 16.66 13.94 -3.24
N TRP A 133 16.00 13.68 -2.10
CA TRP A 133 16.17 12.44 -1.33
C TRP A 133 15.74 11.21 -2.11
N LEU A 134 14.58 11.24 -2.78
CA LEU A 134 14.12 10.14 -3.63
C LEU A 134 14.94 10.06 -4.92
N LYS A 135 15.21 11.20 -5.56
CA LYS A 135 15.96 11.26 -6.84
C LYS A 135 17.41 10.76 -6.70
N MET A 136 18.06 11.03 -5.58
CA MET A 136 19.40 10.54 -5.25
C MET A 136 19.37 9.13 -4.61
N GLY A 137 18.18 8.64 -4.23
CA GLY A 137 17.96 7.33 -3.63
C GLY A 137 18.45 7.22 -2.19
N HIS A 138 18.52 8.33 -1.46
CA HIS A 138 18.75 8.35 0.00
C HIS A 138 17.52 7.81 0.73
N LEU A 139 16.34 8.11 0.20
CA LEU A 139 15.05 7.57 0.64
C LEU A 139 14.42 6.75 -0.48
N VAL A 140 13.78 5.64 -0.11
CA VAL A 140 13.06 4.76 -1.05
C VAL A 140 11.62 4.62 -0.61
N GLN A 141 10.68 5.07 -1.44
CA GLN A 141 9.25 4.93 -1.17
C GLN A 141 8.79 3.50 -1.46
N GLN A 142 8.33 2.77 -0.44
CA GLN A 142 7.80 1.41 -0.55
C GLN A 142 6.74 1.16 0.50
N ASP A 143 5.72 0.35 0.16
CA ASP A 143 4.71 -0.09 1.12
C ASP A 143 5.34 -0.84 2.30
N LYS A 144 4.83 -0.61 3.51
CA LYS A 144 5.27 -1.31 4.73
C LYS A 144 5.14 -2.83 4.64
N SER A 145 4.23 -3.38 3.84
CA SER A 145 4.14 -4.84 3.66
C SER A 145 5.36 -5.44 2.96
N SER A 146 6.21 -4.63 2.34
CA SER A 146 7.38 -5.08 1.59
C SER A 146 8.55 -5.53 2.47
N CYS A 147 8.54 -5.24 3.79
CA CYS A 147 9.63 -5.67 4.70
C CYS A 147 9.71 -7.18 4.91
N LEU A 148 8.60 -7.90 4.66
CA LEU A 148 8.44 -9.31 5.01
C LEU A 148 8.53 -10.24 3.79
N ALA A 149 9.04 -9.72 2.66
CA ALA A 149 9.21 -10.46 1.42
C ALA A 149 10.45 -11.36 1.44
#